data_AF-A0A7D9I2D6-F1
#
_entry.id   AF-A0A7D9I2D6-F1
#
_cell.length_a   1.000
_cell.length_b   1.000
_cell.length_c   1.000
_cell.angle_alpha   90.00
_cell.angle_beta   90.00
_cell.angle_gamma   90.00
#
_symmetry.space_group_name_H-M   'P 1'
#
loop_
_entity.id
_entity.type
_entity.pdbx_description
1 polymer ?
#
loop_
_entity_poly.entity_id
_entity_poly.type
_entity_poly.pdbx_seq_one_letter_code
_entity_poly.pdbx_strand_id
1 'polypeptide(L)'
;MEENSMDGQPSRRKLCAFQACTLKVLNKDGDFAKIHDRPVDVVVWSENGTQCSIDIRDGDESILSFSVTHETGHYHAGERFYIFNLKDFSPLICFPKKQ
;
A
#
# COMPACT_ATOMS: atom_id res chain seq x y z
N MET A 1 8.51 -28.73 -34.06
CA MET A 1 8.08 -27.33 -33.90
C MET A 1 7.39 -27.28 -32.57
N GLU A 2 8.12 -26.89 -31.53
CA GLU A 2 7.54 -26.67 -30.20
C GLU A 2 7.08 -25.21 -30.16
N GLU A 3 5.77 -25.02 -30.02
CA GLU A 3 5.18 -23.71 -29.80
C GLU A 3 5.61 -23.21 -28.42
N ASN A 4 6.54 -22.26 -28.41
CA ASN A 4 6.79 -21.42 -27.26
C ASN A 4 5.59 -20.50 -27.08
N SER A 5 4.62 -20.93 -26.26
CA SER A 5 3.65 -20.00 -25.67
C SER A 5 4.40 -19.02 -24.78
N MET A 6 4.75 -17.87 -25.34
CA MET A 6 5.08 -16.68 -24.56
C MET A 6 3.78 -16.14 -23.95
N ASP A 7 3.32 -16.76 -22.87
CA ASP A 7 2.40 -16.11 -21.96
C ASP A 7 3.17 -15.01 -21.24
N GLY A 8 3.13 -13.81 -21.81
CA GLY A 8 3.60 -12.57 -21.21
C GLY A 8 2.74 -12.22 -20.00
N GLN A 9 2.87 -12.97 -18.90
CA GLN A 9 2.36 -12.56 -17.61
C GLN A 9 3.07 -11.25 -17.24
N PRO A 10 2.35 -10.15 -16.97
CA PRO A 10 2.98 -8.96 -16.42
C PRO A 10 3.59 -9.36 -15.07
N SER A 11 4.90 -9.52 -15.04
CA SER A 11 5.64 -9.83 -13.81
C SER A 11 5.42 -8.69 -12.84
N ARG A 12 4.91 -8.99 -11.64
CA ARG A 12 4.76 -8.02 -10.55
C ARG A 12 6.04 -7.20 -10.41
N ARG A 13 5.93 -5.88 -10.57
CA ARG A 13 7.10 -4.98 -10.62
C ARG A 13 7.04 -3.94 -9.52
N LYS A 14 8.14 -3.72 -8.80
CA LYS A 14 8.24 -2.62 -7.83
C LYS A 14 8.18 -1.28 -8.56
N LEU A 15 7.21 -0.44 -8.19
CA LEU A 15 7.06 0.93 -8.71
C LEU A 15 7.85 1.91 -7.85
N CYS A 16 7.64 1.89 -6.54
CA CYS A 16 8.35 2.73 -5.59
C CYS A 16 8.32 2.14 -4.17
N ALA A 17 9.13 2.70 -3.28
CA ALA A 17 9.08 2.42 -1.86
C ALA A 17 9.32 3.69 -1.03
N PHE A 18 8.68 3.75 0.13
CA PHE A 18 8.82 4.82 1.10
C PHE A 18 9.20 4.21 2.43
N GLN A 19 10.24 4.76 3.07
CA GLN A 19 10.74 4.23 4.33
C GLN A 19 10.29 5.08 5.51
N ALA A 20 10.34 4.48 6.70
CA ALA A 20 10.05 5.16 7.96
C ALA A 20 8.65 5.81 8.01
N CYS A 21 7.65 5.18 7.39
CA CYS A 21 6.26 5.60 7.45
C CYS A 21 5.64 5.22 8.79
N THR A 22 4.60 5.94 9.22
CA THR A 22 3.78 5.52 10.36
C THR A 22 2.48 4.92 9.86
N LEU A 23 2.07 3.79 10.42
CA LEU A 23 0.80 3.14 10.12
C LEU A 23 -0.22 3.33 11.25
N LYS A 24 -1.39 3.83 10.89
CA LYS A 24 -2.56 3.96 11.77
C LYS A 24 -3.78 3.35 11.08
N VAL A 25 -4.84 3.10 11.84
CA VAL A 25 -6.16 2.74 11.31
C VAL A 25 -7.17 3.75 11.80
N LEU A 26 -8.01 4.22 10.89
CA LEU A 26 -9.25 4.89 11.23
C LEU A 26 -10.30 3.83 11.52
N ASN A 27 -10.78 3.77 12.76
CA ASN A 27 -11.85 2.86 13.14
C ASN A 27 -13.23 3.42 12.72
N LYS A 28 -14.28 2.61 12.89
CA LYS A 28 -15.66 2.98 12.58
C LYS A 28 -16.20 4.18 13.37
N ASP A 29 -15.58 4.49 14.50
CA ASP A 29 -15.98 5.58 15.40
C ASP A 29 -15.31 6.90 15.02
N GLY A 30 -14.46 6.90 13.98
CA GLY A 30 -13.74 8.09 13.51
C GLY A 30 -12.42 8.35 14.24
N ASP A 31 -11.99 7.44 15.10
CA ASP A 31 -10.75 7.56 15.87
C ASP A 31 -9.56 6.90 15.16
N PHE A 32 -8.39 7.53 15.29
CA PHE A 32 -7.14 6.97 14.80
C PHE A 32 -6.48 6.11 15.88
N ALA A 33 -6.48 4.79 15.67
CA ALA A 33 -5.70 3.86 16.46
C ALA A 33 -4.35 3.59 15.78
N LYS A 34 -3.26 3.63 16.55
CA LYS A 34 -1.96 3.11 16.06
C LYS A 34 -2.05 1.59 16.02
N ILE A 35 -1.75 0.99 14.88
CA ILE A 35 -1.82 -0.48 14.73
C ILE A 35 -0.44 -1.13 14.65
N HIS A 36 0.60 -0.33 14.50
CA HIS A 36 1.96 -0.82 14.45
C HIS A 36 2.91 0.17 15.10
N ASP A 37 3.78 -0.31 15.99
CA ASP A 37 4.52 0.55 16.89
C ASP A 37 5.80 1.15 16.32
N ARG A 38 6.40 0.46 15.35
CA ARG A 38 7.63 0.86 14.69
C ARG A 38 7.34 1.59 13.38
N PRO A 39 8.30 2.35 12.83
CA PRO A 39 8.19 2.82 11.46
C PRO A 39 8.15 1.63 10.49
N VAL A 40 7.36 1.76 9.42
CA VAL A 40 7.16 0.73 8.39
C VAL A 40 7.67 1.21 7.04
N ASP A 41 8.01 0.26 6.19
CA ASP A 41 8.29 0.52 4.78
C ASP A 41 7.00 0.28 3.97
N VAL A 42 6.67 1.19 3.07
CA VAL A 42 5.53 1.06 2.17
C VAL A 42 6.06 0.84 0.76
N VAL A 43 5.75 -0.32 0.18
CA VAL A 43 6.17 -0.70 -1.17
C VAL A 43 4.96 -0.73 -2.08
N VAL A 44 5.05 -0.04 -3.21
CA VAL A 44 4.02 -0.04 -4.24
C VAL A 44 4.46 -0.97 -5.36
N TRP A 45 3.65 -1.96 -5.67
CA TRP A 45 3.88 -2.91 -6.75
C TRP A 45 2.87 -2.67 -7.88
N SER A 46 3.31 -2.76 -9.13
CA SER A 46 2.42 -2.94 -10.27
C SER A 46 2.08 -4.43 -10.33
N GLU A 47 0.78 -4.74 -10.31
CA GLU A 47 0.26 -6.10 -10.51
C GLU A 47 -0.01 -6.34 -12.00
N ASN A 48 -0.41 -5.29 -12.72
CA ASN A 48 -0.54 -5.25 -14.17
C ASN A 48 -0.49 -3.79 -14.65
N GLY A 49 -0.87 -3.53 -15.91
CA GLY A 49 -0.83 -2.20 -16.50
C GLY A 49 -1.80 -1.17 -15.90
N THR A 50 -2.80 -1.59 -15.12
CA THR A 50 -3.85 -0.71 -14.57
C THR A 50 -4.06 -0.84 -13.06
N GLN A 51 -3.45 -1.84 -12.42
CA GLN A 51 -3.60 -2.12 -10.99
C GLN A 51 -2.25 -2.11 -10.28
N CYS A 52 -2.28 -1.59 -9.05
CA CYS A 52 -1.16 -1.69 -8.13
C CYS A 52 -1.59 -2.36 -6.83
N SER A 53 -0.61 -2.86 -6.07
CA SER A 53 -0.80 -3.25 -4.68
C SER A 53 0.10 -2.42 -3.77
N ILE A 54 -0.37 -2.20 -2.56
CA ILE A 54 0.38 -1.60 -1.47
C ILE A 54 0.78 -2.74 -0.54
N ASP A 55 2.08 -2.89 -0.29
CA ASP A 55 2.65 -3.82 0.68
C ASP A 55 3.34 -3.01 1.78
N ILE A 56 2.82 -3.10 3.00
CA ILE A 56 3.34 -2.42 4.17
C ILE A 56 4.14 -3.43 4.97
N ARG A 57 5.39 -3.07 5.28
CA ARG A 57 6.42 -3.99 5.77
C ARG A 57 7.10 -3.51 7.04
N ASP A 58 7.40 -4.43 7.92
CA ASP A 58 8.27 -4.23 9.09
C ASP A 58 9.54 -5.05 8.86
N GLY A 59 10.58 -4.39 8.32
CA GLY A 59 11.75 -5.08 7.76
C GLY A 59 11.37 -5.99 6.60
N ASP A 60 11.63 -7.29 6.76
CA ASP A 60 11.35 -8.31 5.75
C ASP A 60 9.93 -8.91 5.85
N GLU A 61 9.17 -8.56 6.87
CA GLU A 61 7.83 -9.07 7.10
C GLU A 61 6.77 -8.16 6.47
N SER A 62 5.82 -8.73 5.72
CA SER A 62 4.62 -8.02 5.26
C SER A 62 3.57 -8.05 6.35
N ILE A 63 3.20 -6.87 6.86
CA ILE A 63 2.21 -6.74 7.94
C ILE A 63 0.80 -6.44 7.40
N LEU A 64 0.71 -5.81 6.23
CA LEU A 64 -0.54 -5.51 5.56
C LEU A 64 -0.28 -5.36 4.06
N SER A 65 -1.02 -6.11 3.25
CA SER A 65 -0.97 -6.02 1.79
C SER A 65 -2.38 -5.93 1.22
N PHE A 66 -2.61 -5.02 0.28
CA PHE A 66 -3.90 -4.86 -0.38
C PHE A 66 -3.77 -4.33 -1.80
N SER A 67 -4.70 -4.74 -2.66
CA SER A 67 -4.81 -4.25 -4.03
C SER A 67 -5.50 -2.89 -4.06
N VAL A 68 -5.02 -2.01 -4.94
CA VAL A 68 -5.63 -0.72 -5.26
C VAL A 68 -6.14 -0.79 -6.68
N THR A 69 -7.45 -0.66 -6.83
CA THR A 69 -8.17 -0.64 -8.11
C THR A 69 -8.82 0.72 -8.32
N HIS A 70 -9.44 0.92 -9.49
CA HIS A 70 -10.21 2.13 -9.79
C HIS A 70 -11.40 2.34 -8.83
N GLU A 71 -11.87 1.30 -8.16
CA GLU A 71 -12.96 1.35 -7.18
C GLU A 71 -12.46 1.61 -5.75
N THR A 72 -11.15 1.50 -5.51
CA THR A 72 -10.57 1.73 -4.18
C THR A 72 -10.67 3.20 -3.81
N GLY A 73 -11.63 3.52 -2.94
CA GLY A 73 -11.73 4.84 -2.34
C GLY A 73 -10.45 5.18 -1.59
N HIS A 74 -9.85 6.32 -1.91
CA HIS A 74 -8.66 6.80 -1.22
C HIS A 74 -8.73 8.32 -1.07
N TYR A 75 -8.12 8.81 -0.01
CA TYR A 75 -8.07 10.22 0.31
C TYR A 75 -6.64 10.64 0.63
N HIS A 76 -6.21 11.73 0.00
CA HIS A 76 -4.94 12.37 0.29
C HIS A 76 -5.21 13.60 1.17
N ALA A 77 -4.74 13.55 2.42
CA ALA A 77 -4.92 14.62 3.39
C ALA A 77 -3.61 15.40 3.56
N GLY A 78 -3.59 16.68 3.21
CA GLY A 78 -2.37 17.48 3.24
C GLY A 78 -1.26 16.89 2.36
N GLU A 79 0.02 17.13 2.70
CA GLU A 79 1.15 16.70 1.86
C GLU A 79 1.67 15.30 2.14
N ARG A 80 1.20 14.63 3.22
CA ARG A 80 1.91 13.46 3.80
C ARG A 80 1.01 12.34 4.30
N PHE A 81 -0.29 12.42 4.11
CA PHE A 81 -1.22 11.45 4.68
C PHE A 81 -2.06 10.82 3.58
N TYR A 82 -2.05 9.48 3.51
CA TYR A 82 -2.88 8.72 2.58
C TYR A 82 -3.78 7.78 3.35
N ILE A 83 -5.09 7.87 3.11
CA ILE A 83 -6.10 6.99 3.68
C ILE A 83 -6.65 6.12 2.54
N PHE A 84 -6.68 4.81 2.73
CA PHE A 84 -7.41 3.90 1.86
C PHE A 84 -8.67 3.45 2.58
N ASN A 85 -9.80 3.40 1.88
CA ASN A 85 -11.06 2.90 2.41
C ASN A 85 -11.23 1.44 1.97
N LEU A 86 -10.78 0.51 2.82
CA LEU A 86 -10.98 -0.92 2.60
C LEU A 86 -12.29 -1.34 3.29
N LYS A 87 -12.83 -2.49 2.88
CA LYS A 87 -14.16 -2.96 3.30
C LYS A 87 -14.36 -2.95 4.82
N ASP A 88 -13.36 -3.38 5.58
CA ASP A 88 -13.48 -3.63 7.02
C ASP A 88 -12.71 -2.61 7.88
N PHE A 89 -11.78 -1.86 7.29
CA PHE A 89 -10.99 -0.85 8.00
C PHE A 89 -10.33 0.13 7.02
N SER A 90 -9.90 1.29 7.51
CA SER A 90 -9.23 2.29 6.69
C SER A 90 -7.79 2.54 7.17
N PRO A 91 -6.75 1.98 6.51
CA PRO A 91 -5.38 2.27 6.87
C PRO A 91 -5.03 3.72 6.51
N LEU A 92 -4.43 4.42 7.47
CA LEU A 92 -3.81 5.73 7.31
C LEU A 92 -2.29 5.56 7.31
N ILE A 93 -1.67 5.93 6.19
CA ILE A 93 -0.23 5.96 6.01
C ILE A 93 0.25 7.40 6.18
N CYS A 94 1.16 7.63 7.12
CA CYS A 94 1.81 8.92 7.33
C CYS A 94 3.24 8.86 6.79
N PHE A 95 3.55 9.62 5.75
CA PHE A 95 4.90 9.73 5.19
C PHE A 95 5.76 10.70 6.02
N PRO A 96 7.07 10.44 6.17
CA PRO A 96 7.98 11.32 6.88
C PRO A 96 8.04 12.72 6.23
N LYS A 97 8.33 13.76 7.02
CA LYS A 97 8.63 15.09 6.47
C LYS A 97 9.93 15.01 5.67
N LYS A 98 9.96 15.59 4.48
CA LYS A 98 11.24 15.98 3.88
C LYS A 98 11.89 16.99 4.82
N GLN A 99 13.13 16.71 5.24
CA GLN A 99 13.95 17.66 5.98
C GLN A 99 14.34 18.82 5.08
#